data_AF-A0A842PSJ2-F1
#
_entry.id   AF-A0A842PSJ2-F1
#
_cell.length_a   1.000
_cell.length_b   1.000
_cell.length_c   1.000
_cell.angle_alpha   90.00
_cell.angle_beta   90.00
_cell.angle_gamma   90.00
#
_symmetry.space_group_name_H-M   'P 1'
#
loop_
_entity.id
_entity.type
_entity.pdbx_description
1 polymer ?
#
loop_
_entity_poly.entity_id
_entity_poly.type
_entity_poly.pdbx_seq_one_letter_code
_entity_poly.pdbx_strand_id
1 'polypeptide(L)'
;MTPRLRRLLAGAAAMTGVLMVLGVYTAAAGAGLTCAGRWPFCDGFLGLFPANWGSFLEWFHRLVAMLTGFLILGTTVQAWREGVAKGVRYALVVATVILPFQIVLGALTVTEYEWVILTAHYVVATSIFTAVVAAAAWGLVDRGVPRIADAVRLALVGAPVMLVLAPHAFVSFGPTTQAVYYVVGLATYAALLAVTLWANAAHGPRADAYGRLRFVTAPASVVVVALLIAGRQVYGPVLELAHLGGTVLALVLVVGAAVLVRGGLPVPQAGELNDAD
;
A
#
# COMPACT_ATOMS: atom_id res chain seq x y z
N MET A 1 15.05 -18.98 -0.41
CA MET A 1 14.35 -18.11 0.56
C MET A 1 13.65 -18.95 1.62
N THR A 2 13.88 -18.68 2.90
CA THR A 2 13.29 -19.44 4.01
C THR A 2 11.80 -19.14 4.22
N PRO A 3 11.02 -20.06 4.85
CA PRO A 3 9.66 -19.76 5.28
C PRO A 3 9.54 -18.62 6.30
N ARG A 4 10.63 -18.29 6.99
CA ARG A 4 10.69 -17.16 7.93
C ARG A 4 10.74 -15.84 7.18
N LEU A 5 11.65 -15.69 6.21
CA LEU A 5 11.75 -14.48 5.41
C LEU A 5 10.47 -14.20 4.60
N ARG A 6 9.83 -15.24 4.05
CA ARG A 6 8.51 -15.09 3.38
C ARG A 6 7.43 -14.50 4.31
N ARG A 7 7.43 -14.93 5.58
CA ARG A 7 6.52 -14.38 6.60
C ARG A 7 6.88 -12.93 6.97
N LEU A 8 8.16 -12.60 7.04
CA LEU A 8 8.62 -11.24 7.28
C LEU A 8 8.21 -10.30 6.13
N LEU A 9 8.37 -10.71 4.87
CA LEU A 9 7.94 -9.94 3.71
C LEU A 9 6.43 -9.64 3.74
N ALA A 10 5.61 -10.67 3.95
CA ALA A 10 4.17 -10.51 4.05
C ALA A 10 3.75 -9.67 5.27
N GLY A 11 4.41 -9.89 6.41
CA GLY A 11 4.19 -9.13 7.64
C GLY A 11 4.56 -7.66 7.50
N ALA A 12 5.68 -7.35 6.86
CA ALA A 12 6.12 -5.98 6.60
C ALA A 12 5.13 -5.23 5.69
N ALA A 13 4.67 -5.87 4.60
CA ALA A 13 3.65 -5.30 3.74
C ALA A 13 2.34 -5.05 4.49
N ALA A 14 1.84 -6.05 5.25
CA ALA A 14 0.62 -5.92 6.03
C ALA A 14 0.71 -4.83 7.11
N MET A 15 1.78 -4.82 7.91
CA MET A 15 2.00 -3.83 8.97
C MET A 15 2.15 -2.41 8.39
N THR A 16 2.79 -2.26 7.23
CA THR A 16 2.90 -0.95 6.56
C THR A 16 1.53 -0.45 6.10
N GLY A 17 0.69 -1.32 5.53
CA GLY A 17 -0.70 -0.97 5.19
C GLY A 17 -1.53 -0.59 6.41
N VAL A 18 -1.43 -1.35 7.50
CA VAL A 18 -2.10 -1.02 8.78
C VAL A 18 -1.64 0.33 9.33
N LEU A 19 -0.33 0.59 9.30
CA LEU A 19 0.24 1.87 9.74
C LEU A 19 -0.30 3.05 8.92
N MET A 20 -0.40 2.90 7.59
CA MET A 20 -0.96 3.94 6.72
C MET A 20 -2.43 4.23 7.06
N VAL A 21 -3.24 3.18 7.26
CA VAL A 21 -4.65 3.33 7.67
C VAL A 21 -4.76 4.01 9.03
N LEU A 22 -3.92 3.62 9.99
CA LEU A 22 -3.87 4.25 11.31
C LEU A 22 -3.54 5.75 11.19
N GLY A 23 -2.56 6.11 10.35
CA GLY A 23 -2.22 7.52 10.08
C GLY A 23 -3.37 8.31 9.44
N VAL A 24 -4.06 7.72 8.46
CA VAL A 24 -5.27 8.30 7.86
C VAL A 24 -6.34 8.53 8.91
N TYR A 25 -6.60 7.54 9.77
CA TYR A 25 -7.60 7.63 10.83
C TYR A 25 -7.24 8.73 11.85
N THR A 26 -5.98 8.77 12.32
CA THR A 26 -5.49 9.82 13.23
C THR A 26 -5.72 11.21 12.65
N ALA A 27 -5.40 11.41 11.37
CA ALA A 27 -5.60 12.70 10.73
C ALA A 27 -7.09 13.04 10.52
N ALA A 28 -7.91 12.06 10.11
CA ALA A 28 -9.34 12.26 9.91
C ALA A 28 -10.09 12.52 11.23
N ALA A 29 -9.64 11.93 12.33
CA ALA A 29 -10.18 12.17 13.67
C ALA A 29 -9.74 13.51 14.28
N GLY A 30 -8.94 14.32 13.56
CA GLY A 30 -8.43 15.60 14.06
C GLY A 30 -7.35 15.46 15.12
N ALA A 31 -6.72 14.29 15.24
CA ALA A 31 -5.77 13.99 16.31
C ALA A 31 -4.31 14.36 15.99
N GLY A 32 -4.02 14.93 14.81
CA GLY A 32 -2.65 15.17 14.35
C GLY A 32 -1.84 16.26 15.08
N LEU A 33 -2.45 17.01 16.01
CA LEU A 33 -1.79 18.07 16.81
C LEU A 33 -2.04 17.92 18.32
N THR A 34 -2.47 16.72 18.74
CA THR A 34 -2.95 16.50 20.11
C THR A 34 -1.83 16.22 21.09
N CYS A 35 -0.67 15.78 20.62
CA CYS A 35 0.58 15.74 21.41
C CYS A 35 1.23 17.13 21.63
N ALA A 36 0.45 18.22 21.59
CA ALA A 36 0.89 19.61 21.78
C ALA A 36 2.05 20.05 20.86
N GLY A 37 2.06 19.57 19.61
CA GLY A 37 3.11 19.86 18.63
C GLY A 37 4.49 19.31 18.99
N ARG A 38 4.57 18.41 19.98
CA ARG A 38 5.84 17.83 20.43
C ARG A 38 6.20 16.62 19.57
N TRP A 39 7.47 16.50 19.24
CA TRP A 39 8.05 15.33 18.58
C TRP A 39 9.51 15.16 19.04
N PRO A 40 9.98 13.94 19.38
CA PRO A 40 9.28 12.65 19.35
C PRO A 40 8.33 12.42 20.54
N PHE A 41 8.31 13.34 21.48
CA PHE A 41 7.55 13.33 22.74
C PHE A 41 6.06 13.68 22.56
N CYS A 42 5.27 13.57 23.63
CA CYS A 42 3.84 13.90 23.70
C CYS A 42 3.52 14.76 24.96
N ASP A 43 2.26 14.82 25.39
CA ASP A 43 1.71 15.82 26.30
C ASP A 43 1.42 15.32 27.74
N GLY A 44 1.57 14.04 28.01
CA GLY A 44 1.26 13.39 29.30
C GLY A 44 2.47 13.19 30.21
N PHE A 45 2.46 12.09 30.98
CA PHE A 45 3.46 11.81 32.02
C PHE A 45 4.90 11.92 31.50
N LEU A 46 5.70 12.80 32.13
CA LEU A 46 7.08 13.15 31.74
C LEU A 46 7.23 13.67 30.30
N GLY A 47 6.13 14.06 29.64
CA GLY A 47 6.10 14.37 28.22
C GLY A 47 6.27 13.15 27.31
N LEU A 48 6.20 11.92 27.83
CA LEU A 48 6.47 10.70 27.05
C LEU A 48 5.19 10.01 26.55
N PHE A 49 4.12 10.11 27.33
CA PHE A 49 2.86 9.39 27.13
C PHE A 49 1.72 10.33 26.74
N PRO A 50 0.62 9.83 26.19
CA PRO A 50 -0.55 10.65 25.88
C PRO A 50 -1.33 11.06 27.14
N ALA A 51 -1.79 12.31 27.20
CA ALA A 51 -2.61 12.81 28.32
C ALA A 51 -4.11 12.53 28.16
N ASN A 52 -4.59 12.37 26.93
CA ASN A 52 -6.00 12.17 26.60
C ASN A 52 -6.17 11.27 25.36
N TRP A 53 -7.43 10.99 24.99
CA TRP A 53 -7.74 10.10 23.88
C TRP A 53 -7.24 10.59 22.51
N GLY A 54 -7.30 11.90 22.25
CA GLY A 54 -6.74 12.47 21.02
C GLY A 54 -5.24 12.21 20.93
N SER A 55 -4.51 12.59 21.98
CA SER A 55 -3.06 12.39 22.08
C SER A 55 -2.67 10.91 21.98
N PHE A 56 -3.53 10.01 22.46
CA PHE A 56 -3.32 8.57 22.34
C PHE A 56 -3.32 8.11 20.88
N LEU A 57 -4.22 8.59 20.03
CA LEU A 57 -4.26 8.22 18.61
C LEU A 57 -2.98 8.63 17.88
N GLU A 58 -2.48 9.83 18.16
CA GLU A 58 -1.24 10.33 17.58
C GLU A 58 -0.02 9.56 18.08
N TRP A 59 0.08 9.39 19.41
CA TRP A 59 1.16 8.64 20.05
C TRP A 59 1.20 7.18 19.60
N PHE A 60 0.04 6.52 19.51
CA PHE A 60 -0.06 5.12 19.10
C PHE A 60 0.34 4.94 17.63
N HIS A 61 -0.03 5.87 16.74
CA HIS A 61 0.48 5.91 15.37
C HIS A 61 2.01 5.95 15.33
N ARG A 62 2.65 6.81 16.13
CA ARG A 62 4.12 6.92 16.22
C ARG A 62 4.77 5.63 16.74
N LEU A 63 4.18 5.00 17.76
CA LEU A 63 4.65 3.71 18.28
C LEU A 63 4.63 2.64 17.18
N VAL A 64 3.51 2.48 16.49
CA VAL A 64 3.37 1.49 15.40
C VAL A 64 4.30 1.84 14.24
N ALA A 65 4.54 3.13 13.96
CA ALA A 65 5.49 3.57 12.95
C ALA A 65 6.92 3.11 13.26
N MET A 66 7.36 3.28 14.51
CA MET A 66 8.67 2.83 14.97
C MET A 66 8.81 1.30 14.84
N LEU A 67 7.82 0.54 15.32
CA LEU A 67 7.84 -0.92 15.22
C LEU A 67 7.88 -1.41 13.77
N THR A 68 7.11 -0.76 12.89
CA THR A 68 7.09 -1.07 11.45
C THR A 68 8.42 -0.73 10.78
N GLY A 69 9.04 0.40 11.15
CA GLY A 69 10.38 0.77 10.66
C GLY A 69 11.44 -0.27 11.01
N PHE A 70 11.45 -0.75 12.27
CA PHE A 70 12.34 -1.85 12.68
C PHE A 70 12.03 -3.17 11.98
N LEU A 71 10.76 -3.48 11.74
CA LEU A 71 10.37 -4.66 10.97
C LEU A 71 10.90 -4.61 9.53
N ILE A 72 10.78 -3.45 8.86
CA ILE A 72 11.32 -3.25 7.51
C ILE A 72 12.85 -3.42 7.53
N LEU A 73 13.55 -2.73 8.44
CA LEU A 73 15.00 -2.83 8.58
C LEU A 73 15.46 -4.28 8.83
N GLY A 74 14.83 -4.98 9.78
CA GLY A 74 15.13 -6.37 10.09
C GLY A 74 14.86 -7.32 8.91
N THR A 75 13.80 -7.05 8.14
CA THR A 75 13.49 -7.79 6.91
C THR A 75 14.56 -7.56 5.84
N THR A 76 15.04 -6.33 5.67
CA THR A 76 16.13 -5.97 4.76
C THR A 76 17.43 -6.69 5.13
N VAL A 77 17.81 -6.68 6.41
CA VAL A 77 19.00 -7.38 6.91
C VAL A 77 18.88 -8.89 6.67
N GLN A 78 17.74 -9.49 6.98
CA GLN A 78 17.52 -10.93 6.78
C GLN A 78 17.57 -11.32 5.30
N ALA A 79 16.99 -10.50 4.41
CA ALA A 79 17.06 -10.70 2.97
C ALA A 79 18.50 -10.64 2.44
N TRP A 80 19.33 -9.73 2.98
CA TRP A 80 20.74 -9.64 2.63
C TRP A 80 21.53 -10.88 3.07
N ARG A 81 21.27 -11.39 4.28
CA ARG A 81 21.91 -12.60 4.82
C ARG A 81 21.53 -13.88 4.09
N GLU A 82 20.30 -13.97 3.60
CA GLU A 82 19.82 -15.13 2.85
C GLU A 82 20.20 -15.13 1.36
N GLY A 83 20.84 -14.05 0.86
CA GLY A 83 21.26 -13.98 -0.55
C GLY A 83 20.10 -14.10 -1.54
N VAL A 84 18.94 -13.50 -1.23
CA VAL A 84 17.76 -13.57 -2.11
C VAL A 84 17.96 -12.79 -3.41
N ALA A 85 17.10 -13.04 -4.40
CA ALA A 85 17.12 -12.37 -5.70
C ALA A 85 17.24 -10.84 -5.58
N LYS A 86 18.02 -10.25 -6.50
CA LYS A 86 18.38 -8.81 -6.48
C LYS A 86 17.16 -7.91 -6.40
N GLY A 87 16.09 -8.21 -7.13
CA GLY A 87 14.84 -7.44 -7.10
C GLY A 87 14.23 -7.30 -5.70
N VAL A 88 14.12 -8.41 -4.95
CA VAL A 88 13.61 -8.40 -3.57
C VAL A 88 14.51 -7.55 -2.67
N ARG A 89 15.83 -7.72 -2.80
CA ARG A 89 16.81 -7.00 -2.00
C ARG A 89 16.82 -5.50 -2.28
N TYR A 90 16.78 -5.09 -3.55
CA TYR A 90 16.73 -3.69 -3.94
C TYR A 90 15.45 -3.00 -3.50
N ALA A 91 14.30 -3.64 -3.64
CA ALA A 91 13.04 -3.08 -3.13
C ALA A 91 13.09 -2.84 -1.61
N LEU A 92 13.62 -3.79 -0.83
CA LEU A 92 13.78 -3.62 0.62
C LEU A 92 14.79 -2.52 0.98
N VAL A 93 15.89 -2.41 0.24
CA VAL A 93 16.86 -1.32 0.42
C VAL A 93 16.23 0.03 0.12
N VAL A 94 15.51 0.16 -0.99
CA VAL A 94 14.78 1.39 -1.35
C VAL A 94 13.80 1.77 -0.24
N ALA A 95 12.98 0.82 0.24
CA ALA A 95 12.08 1.06 1.36
C ALA A 95 12.83 1.57 2.61
N THR A 96 13.96 0.93 2.94
CA THR A 96 14.76 1.27 4.14
C THR A 96 15.42 2.65 4.02
N VAL A 97 15.93 3.00 2.83
CA VAL A 97 16.58 4.30 2.57
C VAL A 97 15.57 5.45 2.53
N ILE A 98 14.31 5.18 2.18
CA ILE A 98 13.25 6.19 2.16
C ILE A 98 12.69 6.46 3.58
N LEU A 99 12.78 5.51 4.52
CA LEU A 99 12.25 5.66 5.89
C LEU A 99 12.70 6.95 6.62
N PRO A 100 13.95 7.41 6.57
CA PRO A 100 14.35 8.68 7.18
C PRO A 100 13.54 9.88 6.67
N PHE A 101 13.24 9.94 5.37
CA PHE A 101 12.40 11.00 4.80
C PHE A 101 10.98 10.91 5.35
N GLN A 102 10.44 9.69 5.50
CA GLN A 102 9.13 9.47 6.10
C GLN A 102 9.08 9.94 7.56
N ILE A 103 10.14 9.71 8.33
CA ILE A 103 10.26 10.14 9.73
C ILE A 103 10.29 11.67 9.81
N VAL A 104 11.11 12.32 8.98
CA VAL A 104 11.19 13.79 8.93
C VAL A 104 9.86 14.40 8.53
N LEU A 105 9.23 13.90 7.46
CA LEU A 105 7.92 14.39 7.04
C LEU A 105 6.86 14.15 8.12
N GLY A 106 6.92 13.03 8.85
CA GLY A 106 6.02 12.76 9.98
C GLY A 106 6.20 13.75 11.13
N ALA A 107 7.44 14.16 11.43
CA ALA A 107 7.68 15.24 12.39
C ALA A 107 7.09 16.57 11.89
N LEU A 108 7.30 16.90 10.60
CA LEU A 108 6.77 18.13 10.01
C LEU A 108 5.24 18.15 9.95
N THR A 109 4.57 16.99 9.84
CA THR A 109 3.10 16.95 9.94
C THR A 109 2.58 17.41 11.28
N VAL A 110 3.40 17.44 12.35
CA VAL A 110 2.96 17.87 13.69
C VAL A 110 3.52 19.23 14.10
N THR A 111 4.60 19.69 13.48
CA THR A 111 5.19 21.01 13.78
C THR A 111 4.71 22.11 12.84
N GLU A 112 4.45 21.80 11.57
CA GLU A 112 4.03 22.78 10.54
C GLU A 112 2.58 22.59 10.10
N TYR A 113 2.09 21.34 10.06
CA TYR A 113 0.70 20.97 9.72
C TYR A 113 0.16 21.55 8.40
N GLU A 114 0.97 21.58 7.34
CA GLU A 114 0.53 22.06 6.02
C GLU A 114 0.02 20.93 5.10
N TRP A 115 -0.99 21.21 4.28
CA TRP A 115 -1.58 20.21 3.36
C TRP A 115 -0.56 19.59 2.40
N VAL A 116 0.44 20.37 1.97
CA VAL A 116 1.55 19.90 1.12
C VAL A 116 2.40 18.87 1.87
N ILE A 117 2.72 19.14 3.14
CA ILE A 117 3.50 18.23 3.99
C ILE A 117 2.72 16.95 4.28
N LEU A 118 1.43 17.05 4.60
CA LEU A 118 0.55 15.89 4.80
C LEU A 118 0.48 15.01 3.53
N THR A 119 0.38 15.64 2.36
CA THR A 119 0.35 14.93 1.07
C THR A 119 1.71 14.30 0.76
N ALA A 120 2.82 15.04 0.96
CA ALA A 120 4.17 14.52 0.79
C ALA A 120 4.44 13.32 1.70
N HIS A 121 4.05 13.41 2.97
CA HIS A 121 4.13 12.31 3.93
C HIS A 121 3.37 11.06 3.45
N TYR A 122 2.19 11.23 2.86
CA TYR A 122 1.41 10.11 2.32
C TYR A 122 2.03 9.53 1.03
N VAL A 123 2.57 10.37 0.15
CA VAL A 123 3.25 9.93 -1.09
C VAL A 123 4.53 9.14 -0.77
N VAL A 124 5.32 9.60 0.20
CA VAL A 124 6.52 8.89 0.65
C VAL A 124 6.15 7.58 1.35
N ALA A 125 5.10 7.56 2.19
CA ALA A 125 4.55 6.33 2.76
C ALA A 125 4.13 5.33 1.67
N THR A 126 3.44 5.81 0.65
CA THR A 126 2.99 5.01 -0.49
C THR A 126 4.18 4.42 -1.24
N SER A 127 5.26 5.18 -1.44
CA SER A 127 6.49 4.69 -2.08
C SER A 127 7.15 3.56 -1.28
N ILE A 128 7.19 3.67 0.05
CA ILE A 128 7.66 2.60 0.95
C ILE A 128 6.74 1.37 0.82
N PHE A 129 5.41 1.57 0.86
CA PHE A 129 4.42 0.51 0.74
C PHE A 129 4.57 -0.25 -0.58
N THR A 130 4.71 0.47 -1.70
CA THR A 130 4.97 -0.11 -3.04
C THR A 130 6.22 -0.98 -3.03
N ALA A 131 7.31 -0.49 -2.45
CA ALA A 131 8.56 -1.24 -2.39
C ALA A 131 8.44 -2.52 -1.55
N VAL A 132 7.81 -2.47 -0.37
CA VAL A 132 7.63 -3.68 0.46
C VAL A 132 6.64 -4.66 -0.16
N VAL A 133 5.58 -4.20 -0.83
CA VAL A 133 4.67 -5.06 -1.59
C VAL A 133 5.38 -5.70 -2.77
N ALA A 134 6.23 -4.96 -3.49
CA ALA A 134 7.02 -5.51 -4.60
C ALA A 134 7.99 -6.60 -4.11
N ALA A 135 8.70 -6.35 -3.01
CA ALA A 135 9.56 -7.34 -2.37
C ALA A 135 8.77 -8.60 -1.95
N ALA A 136 7.58 -8.42 -1.37
CA ALA A 136 6.69 -9.52 -1.01
C ALA A 136 6.20 -10.28 -2.24
N ALA A 137 5.77 -9.59 -3.31
CA ALA A 137 5.29 -10.20 -4.54
C ALA A 137 6.38 -11.05 -5.21
N TRP A 138 7.59 -10.50 -5.39
CA TRP A 138 8.72 -11.24 -5.96
C TRP A 138 9.18 -12.40 -5.08
N GLY A 139 9.22 -12.23 -3.75
CA GLY A 139 9.55 -13.33 -2.83
C GLY A 139 8.51 -14.47 -2.79
N LEU A 140 7.36 -14.24 -3.44
CA LEU A 140 6.19 -15.11 -3.47
C LEU A 140 5.79 -15.54 -4.90
N VAL A 141 6.61 -15.22 -5.90
CA VAL A 141 6.32 -15.41 -7.34
C VAL A 141 6.07 -16.87 -7.73
N ASP A 142 6.74 -17.83 -7.09
CA ASP A 142 6.68 -19.27 -7.42
C ASP A 142 5.32 -19.94 -7.12
N ARG A 143 4.26 -19.18 -6.83
CA ARG A 143 3.00 -19.71 -6.27
C ARG A 143 1.84 -19.81 -7.26
N GLY A 144 2.13 -19.76 -8.55
CA GLY A 144 1.23 -20.17 -9.64
C GLY A 144 -0.04 -19.33 -9.84
N VAL A 145 -0.84 -19.74 -10.84
CA VAL A 145 -2.08 -19.08 -11.28
C VAL A 145 -3.14 -18.89 -10.18
N PRO A 146 -3.36 -19.83 -9.23
CA PRO A 146 -4.37 -19.64 -8.17
C PRO A 146 -4.20 -18.33 -7.40
N ARG A 147 -2.95 -17.92 -7.13
CA ARG A 147 -2.68 -16.65 -6.44
C ARG A 147 -2.98 -15.41 -7.28
N ILE A 148 -2.70 -15.47 -8.58
CA ILE A 148 -3.10 -14.40 -9.50
C ILE A 148 -4.63 -14.28 -9.48
N ALA A 149 -5.34 -15.40 -9.56
CA ALA A 149 -6.79 -15.41 -9.51
C ALA A 149 -7.33 -14.87 -8.18
N ASP A 150 -6.75 -15.25 -7.04
CA ASP A 150 -7.16 -14.76 -5.73
C ASP A 150 -6.89 -13.26 -5.54
N ALA A 151 -5.74 -12.76 -6.02
CA ALA A 151 -5.44 -11.32 -6.00
C ALA A 151 -6.40 -10.53 -6.91
N VAL A 152 -6.71 -11.03 -8.11
CA VAL A 152 -7.69 -10.40 -8.99
C VAL A 152 -9.10 -10.44 -8.38
N ARG A 153 -9.49 -11.54 -7.71
CA ARG A 153 -10.76 -11.62 -6.97
C ARG A 153 -10.81 -10.60 -5.83
N LEU A 154 -9.72 -10.44 -5.08
CA LEU A 154 -9.64 -9.42 -4.03
C LEU A 154 -9.85 -8.02 -4.60
N ALA A 155 -9.19 -7.68 -5.71
CA ALA A 155 -9.39 -6.40 -6.39
C ALA A 155 -10.84 -6.25 -6.92
N LEU A 156 -11.42 -7.33 -7.46
CA LEU A 156 -12.81 -7.35 -7.97
C LEU A 156 -13.85 -7.10 -6.88
N VAL A 157 -13.59 -7.56 -5.65
CA VAL A 157 -14.44 -7.27 -4.49
C VAL A 157 -14.16 -5.86 -3.96
N GLY A 158 -12.89 -5.43 -3.95
CA GLY A 158 -12.50 -4.13 -3.42
C GLY A 158 -12.98 -2.93 -4.25
N ALA A 159 -12.90 -3.01 -5.59
CA ALA A 159 -13.23 -1.88 -6.46
C ALA A 159 -14.70 -1.39 -6.33
N PRO A 160 -15.74 -2.26 -6.27
CA PRO A 160 -17.10 -1.82 -5.98
C PRO A 160 -17.26 -1.20 -4.59
N VAL A 161 -16.54 -1.70 -3.59
CA VAL A 161 -16.58 -1.13 -2.24
C VAL A 161 -15.95 0.27 -2.25
N MET A 162 -14.83 0.46 -2.94
CA MET A 162 -14.25 1.80 -3.13
C MET A 162 -15.20 2.74 -3.85
N LEU A 163 -15.97 2.26 -4.84
CA LEU A 163 -16.96 3.05 -5.54
C LEU A 163 -18.06 3.56 -4.60
N VAL A 164 -18.62 2.68 -3.76
CA VAL A 164 -19.64 3.05 -2.77
C VAL A 164 -19.07 4.02 -1.72
N LEU A 165 -17.82 3.82 -1.32
CA LEU A 165 -17.14 4.66 -0.34
C LEU A 165 -16.41 5.87 -0.94
N ALA A 166 -16.66 6.18 -2.22
CA ALA A 166 -16.03 7.30 -2.89
C ALA A 166 -16.27 8.60 -2.09
N PRO A 167 -15.25 9.46 -1.90
CA PRO A 167 -15.33 10.63 -1.06
C PRO A 167 -16.54 11.50 -1.41
N HIS A 168 -17.43 11.70 -0.44
CA HIS A 168 -18.62 12.56 -0.51
C HIS A 168 -19.71 12.20 -1.53
N ALA A 169 -19.51 11.18 -2.36
CA ALA A 169 -20.45 10.82 -3.42
C ALA A 169 -21.75 10.15 -2.91
N PHE A 170 -21.61 9.16 -2.02
CA PHE A 170 -22.76 8.34 -1.57
C PHE A 170 -22.89 8.26 -0.05
N VAL A 171 -21.79 8.43 0.68
CA VAL A 171 -21.74 8.29 2.14
C VAL A 171 -20.93 9.41 2.77
N SER A 172 -21.17 9.69 4.04
CA SER A 172 -20.37 10.65 4.80
C SER A 172 -18.92 10.18 4.91
N PHE A 173 -17.97 10.99 4.46
CA PHE A 173 -16.55 10.65 4.43
C PHE A 173 -15.82 10.96 5.76
N GLY A 174 -16.40 10.47 6.86
CA GLY A 174 -15.83 10.61 8.21
C GLY A 174 -14.66 9.64 8.49
N PRO A 175 -14.07 9.68 9.71
CA PRO A 175 -12.87 8.91 10.04
C PRO A 175 -12.97 7.41 9.79
N THR A 176 -14.09 6.79 10.17
CA THR A 176 -14.32 5.36 9.96
C THR A 176 -14.47 5.03 8.48
N THR A 177 -15.24 5.82 7.73
CA THR A 177 -15.41 5.65 6.28
C THR A 177 -14.08 5.77 5.56
N GLN A 178 -13.25 6.75 5.93
CA GLN A 178 -11.90 6.91 5.40
C GLN A 178 -11.04 5.69 5.72
N ALA A 179 -11.01 5.24 6.98
CA ALA A 179 -10.24 4.05 7.35
C ALA A 179 -10.63 2.82 6.52
N VAL A 180 -11.94 2.55 6.35
CA VAL A 180 -12.41 1.43 5.52
C VAL A 180 -12.04 1.62 4.04
N TYR A 181 -12.24 2.82 3.48
CA TYR A 181 -11.85 3.14 2.11
C TYR A 181 -10.36 2.89 1.87
N TYR A 182 -9.48 3.33 2.78
CA TYR A 182 -8.03 3.16 2.66
C TYR A 182 -7.58 1.72 2.92
N VAL A 183 -8.24 0.95 3.81
CA VAL A 183 -7.99 -0.51 3.95
C VAL A 183 -8.27 -1.22 2.63
N VAL A 184 -9.46 -1.00 2.08
CA VAL A 184 -9.88 -1.65 0.83
C VAL A 184 -9.02 -1.20 -0.34
N GLY A 185 -8.71 0.09 -0.41
CA GLY A 185 -7.89 0.66 -1.48
C GLY A 185 -6.44 0.19 -1.44
N LEU A 186 -5.78 0.15 -0.27
CA LEU A 186 -4.42 -0.36 -0.14
C LEU A 186 -4.35 -1.87 -0.45
N ALA A 187 -5.36 -2.65 -0.04
CA ALA A 187 -5.45 -4.07 -0.38
C ALA A 187 -5.64 -4.28 -1.89
N THR A 188 -6.52 -3.48 -2.51
CA THR A 188 -6.77 -3.50 -3.97
C THR A 188 -5.52 -3.10 -4.74
N TYR A 189 -4.84 -2.03 -4.29
CA TYR A 189 -3.58 -1.57 -4.88
C TYR A 189 -2.49 -2.65 -4.78
N ALA A 190 -2.28 -3.23 -3.59
CA ALA A 190 -1.26 -4.25 -3.38
C ALA A 190 -1.53 -5.50 -4.23
N ALA A 191 -2.80 -5.91 -4.36
CA ALA A 191 -3.20 -7.03 -5.21
C ALA A 191 -2.92 -6.77 -6.70
N LEU A 192 -3.30 -5.59 -7.21
CA LEU A 192 -3.06 -5.21 -8.60
C LEU A 192 -1.57 -5.06 -8.91
N LEU A 193 -0.80 -4.49 -7.99
CA LEU A 193 0.65 -4.39 -8.11
C LEU A 193 1.29 -5.79 -8.13
N ALA A 194 0.90 -6.68 -7.23
CA ALA A 194 1.41 -8.05 -7.20
C ALA A 194 1.10 -8.82 -8.49
N VAL A 195 -0.13 -8.73 -8.99
CA VAL A 195 -0.51 -9.35 -10.28
C VAL A 195 0.31 -8.79 -11.43
N THR A 196 0.53 -7.47 -11.46
CA THR A 196 1.35 -6.81 -12.48
C THR A 196 2.79 -7.33 -12.46
N LEU A 197 3.38 -7.48 -11.27
CA LEU A 197 4.75 -7.96 -11.11
C LEU A 197 4.88 -9.45 -11.45
N TRP A 198 3.91 -10.29 -11.04
CA TRP A 198 3.89 -11.71 -11.40
C TRP A 198 3.68 -11.92 -12.89
N ALA A 199 2.79 -11.15 -13.53
CA ALA A 199 2.58 -11.20 -14.96
C ALA A 199 3.82 -10.72 -15.74
N ASN A 200 4.56 -9.74 -15.23
CA ASN A 200 5.81 -9.29 -15.82
C ASN A 200 6.94 -10.31 -15.73
N ALA A 201 6.92 -11.18 -14.72
CA ALA A 201 7.92 -12.23 -14.54
C ALA A 201 7.63 -13.51 -15.36
N ALA A 202 6.47 -13.60 -16.02
CA ALA A 202 6.11 -14.76 -16.83
C ALA A 202 6.77 -14.68 -18.22
N HIS A 203 7.53 -15.72 -18.57
CA HIS A 203 8.21 -15.86 -19.87
C HIS A 203 7.62 -17.05 -20.68
N GLY A 204 8.11 -17.26 -21.90
CA GLY A 204 7.78 -18.42 -22.75
C GLY A 204 6.68 -18.19 -23.81
N PRO A 205 6.22 -19.24 -24.52
CA PRO A 205 5.27 -19.18 -25.66
C PRO A 205 3.87 -18.60 -25.33
N ARG A 206 3.65 -18.22 -24.07
CA ARG A 206 2.39 -17.74 -23.51
C ARG A 206 2.54 -16.36 -22.87
N ALA A 207 3.65 -15.66 -23.14
CA ALA A 207 3.92 -14.30 -22.70
C ALA A 207 2.79 -13.32 -23.08
N ASP A 208 2.10 -13.55 -24.20
CA ASP A 208 1.01 -12.67 -24.66
C ASP A 208 -0.18 -12.61 -23.68
N ALA A 209 -0.52 -13.74 -23.05
CA ALA A 209 -1.64 -13.79 -22.09
C ALA A 209 -1.32 -12.99 -20.81
N TYR A 210 -0.11 -13.18 -20.28
CA TYR A 210 0.39 -12.43 -19.13
C TYR A 210 0.67 -10.96 -19.48
N GLY A 211 1.12 -10.68 -20.71
CA GLY A 211 1.29 -9.33 -21.24
C GLY A 211 -0.02 -8.55 -21.23
N ARG A 212 -1.10 -9.13 -21.77
CA ARG A 212 -2.45 -8.52 -21.71
C ARG A 212 -2.89 -8.25 -20.28
N LEU A 213 -2.65 -9.20 -19.35
CA LEU A 213 -2.99 -9.00 -17.95
C LEU A 213 -2.22 -7.81 -17.36
N ARG A 214 -0.90 -7.72 -17.60
CA ARG A 214 -0.05 -6.59 -17.19
C ARG A 214 -0.56 -5.25 -17.77
N PHE A 215 -0.96 -5.21 -19.03
CA PHE A 215 -1.48 -4.00 -19.67
C PHE A 215 -2.80 -3.51 -19.06
N VAL A 216 -3.53 -4.37 -18.37
CA VAL A 216 -4.76 -4.00 -17.67
C VAL A 216 -4.49 -3.68 -16.20
N THR A 217 -3.70 -4.50 -15.51
CA THR A 217 -3.46 -4.35 -14.06
C THR A 217 -2.48 -3.23 -13.72
N ALA A 218 -1.51 -2.92 -14.59
CA ALA A 218 -0.59 -1.82 -14.33
C ALA A 218 -1.32 -0.46 -14.32
N PRO A 219 -2.11 -0.08 -15.36
CA PRO A 219 -2.93 1.12 -15.29
C PRO A 219 -3.92 1.11 -14.14
N ALA A 220 -4.55 -0.04 -13.84
CA ALA A 220 -5.47 -0.15 -12.71
C ALA A 220 -4.77 0.19 -11.37
N SER A 221 -3.56 -0.32 -11.16
CA SER A 221 -2.78 -0.01 -9.96
C SER A 221 -2.41 1.47 -9.86
N VAL A 222 -2.08 2.11 -10.99
CA VAL A 222 -1.78 3.55 -11.08
C VAL A 222 -3.01 4.39 -10.76
N VAL A 223 -4.17 4.03 -11.31
CA VAL A 223 -5.44 4.72 -11.02
C VAL A 223 -5.79 4.58 -9.54
N VAL A 224 -5.73 3.37 -8.98
CA VAL A 224 -6.06 3.14 -7.56
C VAL A 224 -5.12 3.91 -6.63
N VAL A 225 -3.81 3.91 -6.87
CA VAL A 225 -2.87 4.66 -6.02
C VAL A 225 -3.07 6.17 -6.15
N ALA A 226 -3.38 6.67 -7.35
CA ALA A 226 -3.71 8.08 -7.57
C ALA A 226 -4.99 8.48 -6.81
N LEU A 227 -6.03 7.63 -6.82
CA LEU A 227 -7.24 7.84 -6.02
C LEU A 227 -6.94 7.88 -4.53
N LEU A 228 -6.04 7.02 -4.02
CA LEU A 228 -5.66 7.03 -2.61
C LEU A 228 -4.90 8.31 -2.22
N ILE A 229 -4.01 8.81 -3.09
CA ILE A 229 -3.27 10.05 -2.84
C ILE A 229 -4.23 11.26 -2.90
N ALA A 230 -5.11 11.31 -3.89
CA ALA A 230 -6.03 12.43 -4.11
C ALA A 230 -7.27 12.39 -3.20
N GLY A 231 -7.61 11.25 -2.60
CA GLY A 231 -8.89 11.03 -1.91
C GLY A 231 -9.16 11.98 -0.74
N ARG A 232 -8.12 12.49 -0.07
CA ARG A 232 -8.24 13.50 1.00
C ARG A 232 -8.29 14.94 0.50
N GLN A 233 -8.12 15.17 -0.79
CA GLN A 233 -8.13 16.50 -1.41
C GLN A 233 -9.41 16.73 -2.22
N VAL A 234 -10.41 15.85 -2.09
CA VAL A 234 -11.68 15.94 -2.83
C VAL A 234 -12.57 17.00 -2.19
N TYR A 235 -12.28 18.26 -2.52
CA TYR A 235 -13.05 19.41 -2.06
C TYR A 235 -13.85 19.99 -3.23
N GLY A 236 -15.15 19.71 -3.23
CA GLY A 236 -16.10 20.26 -4.20
C GLY A 236 -16.42 19.34 -5.39
N PRO A 237 -17.44 19.71 -6.18
CA PRO A 237 -18.12 18.80 -7.09
C PRO A 237 -17.26 18.34 -8.28
N VAL A 238 -16.33 19.16 -8.75
CA VAL A 238 -15.45 18.80 -9.87
C VAL A 238 -14.48 17.68 -9.48
N LEU A 239 -13.85 17.80 -8.32
CA LEU A 239 -12.92 16.79 -7.82
C LEU A 239 -13.66 15.52 -7.39
N GLU A 240 -14.88 15.66 -6.87
CA GLU A 240 -15.76 14.53 -6.54
C GLU A 240 -16.09 13.71 -7.80
N LEU A 241 -16.54 14.39 -8.87
CA LEU A 241 -16.83 13.75 -10.15
C LEU A 241 -15.58 13.11 -10.77
N ALA A 242 -14.43 13.79 -10.70
CA ALA A 242 -13.16 13.24 -11.19
C ALA A 242 -12.75 11.98 -10.41
N HIS A 243 -12.91 11.98 -9.08
CA HIS A 243 -12.62 10.84 -8.23
C HIS A 243 -13.58 9.66 -8.52
N LEU A 244 -14.87 9.95 -8.70
CA LEU A 244 -15.87 8.96 -9.08
C LEU A 244 -15.54 8.33 -10.45
N GLY A 245 -15.22 9.16 -11.44
CA GLY A 245 -14.81 8.71 -12.77
C GLY A 245 -13.55 7.84 -12.75
N GLY A 246 -12.54 8.22 -11.95
CA GLY A 246 -11.35 7.40 -11.73
C GLY A 246 -11.67 6.06 -11.06
N THR A 247 -12.62 6.03 -10.12
CA THR A 247 -13.03 4.80 -9.45
C THR A 247 -13.79 3.85 -10.40
N VAL A 248 -14.64 4.40 -11.28
CA VAL A 248 -15.31 3.64 -12.35
C VAL A 248 -14.27 3.08 -13.33
N LEU A 249 -13.27 3.87 -13.73
CA LEU A 249 -12.18 3.41 -14.58
C LEU A 249 -11.40 2.26 -13.93
N ALA A 250 -11.05 2.37 -12.65
CA ALA A 250 -10.41 1.29 -11.90
C ALA A 250 -11.26 0.01 -11.89
N LEU A 251 -12.57 0.13 -11.66
CA LEU A 251 -13.51 -1.00 -11.69
C LEU A 251 -13.54 -1.68 -13.07
N VAL A 252 -13.63 -0.91 -14.16
CA VAL A 252 -13.62 -1.44 -15.53
C VAL A 252 -12.34 -2.24 -15.81
N LEU A 253 -11.18 -1.69 -15.43
CA LEU A 253 -9.89 -2.37 -15.60
C LEU A 253 -9.82 -3.66 -14.77
N VAL A 254 -10.28 -3.62 -13.52
CA VAL A 254 -10.33 -4.80 -12.64
C VAL A 254 -11.26 -5.89 -13.20
N VAL A 255 -12.42 -5.52 -13.74
CA VAL A 255 -13.32 -6.46 -14.43
C VAL A 255 -12.65 -7.06 -15.65
N GLY A 256 -11.94 -6.25 -16.45
CA GLY A 256 -11.13 -6.73 -17.58
C GLY A 256 -10.09 -7.76 -17.16
N ALA A 257 -9.36 -7.52 -16.07
CA ALA A 257 -8.41 -8.47 -15.51
C ALA A 257 -9.09 -9.78 -15.05
N ALA A 258 -10.26 -9.68 -14.42
CA ALA A 258 -11.04 -10.85 -14.01
C ALA A 258 -11.52 -11.69 -15.19
N VAL A 259 -11.92 -11.07 -16.30
CA VAL A 259 -12.28 -11.77 -17.54
C VAL A 259 -11.08 -12.50 -18.12
N LEU A 260 -9.90 -11.86 -18.18
CA LEU A 260 -8.67 -12.50 -18.66
C LEU A 260 -8.27 -13.72 -17.81
N VAL A 261 -8.37 -13.63 -16.49
CA VAL A 261 -8.10 -14.75 -15.58
C VAL A 261 -9.10 -15.89 -15.80
N ARG A 262 -10.41 -15.58 -15.91
CA ARG A 262 -11.46 -16.58 -16.17
C ARG A 262 -11.34 -17.26 -17.53
N GLY A 263 -10.81 -16.55 -18.53
CA GLY A 263 -10.50 -17.08 -19.85
C GLY A 263 -9.38 -18.13 -19.86
N GLY A 264 -8.71 -18.35 -18.72
CA GLY A 264 -7.69 -19.37 -18.54
C GLY A 264 -6.29 -18.81 -18.75
N LEU A 265 -5.56 -18.57 -17.65
CA LEU A 265 -4.13 -18.31 -17.72
C LEU A 265 -3.35 -19.63 -17.70
N PRO A 266 -2.37 -19.81 -18.60
CA PRO A 266 -1.60 -21.03 -18.64
C PRO A 266 -0.63 -21.09 -17.46
N VAL A 267 -0.51 -22.24 -16.80
CA VAL A 267 0.38 -22.43 -15.65
C VAL A 267 1.84 -22.22 -16.07
N PRO A 268 2.61 -21.31 -15.42
CA PRO A 268 4.04 -21.16 -15.69
C PRO A 268 4.78 -22.46 -15.38
N GLN A 269 5.64 -22.94 -16.29
CA GLN A 269 6.45 -24.13 -16.02
C GLN A 269 7.60 -23.77 -15.08
N ALA A 270 7.92 -24.66 -14.13
CA ALA A 270 8.84 -24.41 -13.01
C ALA A 270 10.33 -24.26 -13.39
N GLY A 271 10.67 -24.08 -14.67
CA GLY A 271 12.04 -23.99 -15.18
C GLY A 271 12.43 -22.64 -15.81
N GLU A 272 11.47 -21.77 -16.15
CA GLU A 272 11.73 -20.51 -16.89
C GLU A 272 11.80 -19.26 -15.99
N LEU A 273 11.68 -19.42 -14.67
CA LEU A 273 11.62 -18.30 -13.70
C LEU A 273 12.99 -17.86 -13.15
N ASN A 274 14.07 -18.58 -13.48
CA ASN A 274 15.40 -18.35 -12.93
C ASN A 274 16.36 -17.55 -13.84
N ASP A 275 15.98 -17.26 -15.08
CA ASP A 275 16.85 -16.55 -16.03
C ASP A 275 16.60 -15.04 -16.00
N ALA A 276 16.78 -14.43 -14.83
CA ALA A 276 16.89 -12.97 -14.71
C ALA A 276 17.90 -12.64 -13.60
N ASP A 277 19.16 -12.63 -14.01
CA ASP A 277 20.33 -12.15 -13.26
C ASP A 277 20.17 -10.72 -12.70
#